data_AF-J9EBB2-F1
#
_entry.id   AF-J9EBB2-F1
#
_cell.length_a   1.000
_cell.length_b   1.000
_cell.length_c   1.000
_cell.angle_alpha   90.00
_cell.angle_beta   90.00
_cell.angle_gamma   90.00
#
_symmetry.space_group_name_H-M   'P 1'
#
loop_
_entity.id
_entity.type
_entity.pdbx_description
1 polymer ?
#
loop_
_entity_poly.entity_id
_entity_poly.type
_entity_poly.pdbx_seq_one_letter_code
_entity_poly.pdbx_strand_id
1 'polypeptide(L)'
;MELVDDILENWFKKMPDIKPYYALRCNSDNVLLKLLTRNTNMGLCCSNRYELEMAMKIVNVDRIIYRNPLWTRGSIRHAKECDIQTVIIETEDDLKRFAMYYPEANIILRVTMDRKIISDPLMVDNLDVEKAIHLLRTTKDSSVRIRGISLSVRLVCATPMLYSYAIAQCRRLFDIGLEVGHKMDILDVGDGFPCMTTVDGLSFDQIAESLNVALAHFFPSNSSKI
;
A
#
# COMPACT_ATOMS: atom_id res chain seq x y z
N MET A 1 22.15 -15.86 1.21
CA MET A 1 20.85 -16.55 1.29
C MET A 1 20.33 -16.46 2.70
N GLU A 2 21.09 -16.90 3.71
CA GLU A 2 20.75 -16.80 5.14
C GLU A 2 20.16 -15.44 5.56
N LEU A 3 20.81 -14.33 5.22
CA LEU A 3 20.31 -12.99 5.57
C LEU A 3 18.89 -12.67 5.04
N VAL A 4 18.51 -13.19 3.86
CA VAL A 4 17.18 -12.91 3.29
C VAL A 4 16.12 -13.75 3.97
N ASP A 5 16.43 -15.02 4.25
CA ASP A 5 15.54 -15.92 4.97
C ASP A 5 15.31 -15.39 6.40
N ASP A 6 16.36 -14.95 7.10
CA ASP A 6 16.27 -14.36 8.44
C ASP A 6 15.37 -13.11 8.49
N ILE A 7 15.47 -12.23 7.48
CA ILE A 7 14.63 -11.02 7.39
C ILE A 7 13.15 -11.41 7.21
N LEU A 8 12.87 -12.38 6.35
CA LEU A 8 11.49 -12.84 6.11
C LEU A 8 10.92 -13.55 7.33
N GLU A 9 11.69 -14.43 7.98
CA GLU A 9 11.28 -15.08 9.22
C GLU A 9 10.98 -14.06 10.31
N ASN A 10 11.84 -13.03 10.46
CA ASN A 10 11.58 -11.96 11.42
C ASN A 10 10.31 -11.17 11.07
N TRP A 11 10.04 -10.90 9.78
CA TRP A 11 8.78 -10.26 9.37
C TRP A 11 7.57 -11.09 9.78
N PHE A 12 7.50 -12.36 9.38
CA PHE A 12 6.35 -13.22 9.67
C PHE A 12 6.18 -13.48 11.17
N LYS A 13 7.27 -13.51 11.94
CA LYS A 13 7.22 -13.63 13.40
C LYS A 13 6.62 -12.39 14.07
N LYS A 14 6.97 -11.20 13.58
CA LYS A 14 6.60 -9.92 14.21
C LYS A 14 5.26 -9.37 13.70
N MET A 15 4.90 -9.64 12.45
CA MET A 15 3.66 -9.16 11.82
C MET A 15 2.97 -10.31 11.05
N PRO A 16 2.47 -11.33 11.76
CA PRO A 16 1.92 -12.54 11.14
C PRO A 16 0.69 -12.28 10.26
N ASP A 17 -0.09 -11.24 10.59
CA ASP A 17 -1.32 -10.88 9.88
C ASP A 17 -1.08 -9.91 8.71
N ILE A 18 0.17 -9.47 8.48
CA ILE A 18 0.50 -8.51 7.42
C ILE A 18 1.31 -9.19 6.33
N LYS A 19 0.69 -9.34 5.15
CA LYS A 19 1.36 -9.95 4.01
C LYS A 19 2.37 -8.99 3.36
N PRO A 20 3.67 -9.34 3.28
CA PRO A 20 4.66 -8.45 2.69
C PRO A 20 4.53 -8.40 1.16
N TYR A 21 4.68 -7.20 0.58
CA TYR A 21 4.87 -6.96 -0.85
C TYR A 21 6.20 -6.23 -1.07
N TYR A 22 7.17 -6.90 -1.68
CA TYR A 22 8.50 -6.32 -1.87
C TYR A 22 8.52 -5.30 -3.01
N ALA A 23 8.99 -4.09 -2.74
CA ALA A 23 9.07 -3.03 -3.74
C ALA A 23 10.30 -3.19 -4.64
N LEU A 24 10.08 -3.44 -5.94
CA LEU A 24 11.14 -3.67 -6.92
C LEU A 24 12.06 -2.46 -7.10
N ARG A 25 11.56 -1.26 -6.85
CA ARG A 25 12.34 -0.01 -6.87
C ARG A 25 13.55 -0.03 -5.94
N CYS A 26 13.53 -0.86 -4.88
CA CYS A 26 14.63 -0.97 -3.93
C CYS A 26 15.80 -1.75 -4.52
N ASN A 27 15.53 -2.95 -5.05
CA ASN A 27 16.49 -3.76 -5.78
C ASN A 27 15.73 -4.78 -6.65
N SER A 28 15.76 -4.60 -7.96
CA SER A 28 15.07 -5.46 -8.93
C SER A 28 15.92 -6.62 -9.43
N ASP A 29 16.99 -7.00 -8.71
CA ASP A 29 17.81 -8.14 -9.07
C ASP A 29 16.99 -9.44 -9.12
N ASN A 30 17.05 -10.13 -10.25
CA ASN A 30 16.25 -11.32 -10.51
C ASN A 30 16.57 -12.49 -9.56
N VAL A 31 17.81 -12.62 -9.09
CA VAL A 31 18.18 -13.66 -8.11
C VAL A 31 17.57 -13.34 -6.76
N LEU A 32 17.63 -12.08 -6.32
CA LEU A 32 16.98 -11.62 -5.09
C LEU A 32 15.47 -11.83 -5.13
N LEU A 33 14.79 -11.43 -6.21
CA LEU A 33 13.34 -11.59 -6.34
C LEU A 33 12.92 -13.07 -6.29
N LYS A 34 13.68 -13.95 -6.97
CA LYS A 34 13.45 -15.40 -6.89
C LYS A 34 13.67 -15.94 -5.48
N LEU A 35 14.72 -15.48 -4.79
CA LEU A 35 15.01 -15.92 -3.43
C LEU A 35 13.89 -15.52 -2.46
N LEU A 36 13.45 -14.26 -2.51
CA LEU A 36 12.36 -13.72 -1.68
C LEU A 36 11.05 -14.50 -1.86
N THR A 37 10.74 -14.89 -3.09
CA THR A 37 9.43 -15.48 -3.45
C THR A 37 9.40 -17.01 -3.47
N ARG A 38 10.55 -17.69 -3.39
CA ARG A 38 10.68 -19.14 -3.58
C ARG A 38 9.82 -19.98 -2.62
N ASN A 39 9.77 -19.57 -1.35
CA ASN A 39 9.14 -20.35 -0.28
C ASN A 39 8.12 -19.53 0.53
N THR A 40 7.65 -18.42 -0.01
CA THR A 40 6.73 -17.53 0.69
C THR A 40 5.58 -17.14 -0.22
N ASN A 41 4.43 -16.84 0.40
CA ASN A 41 3.28 -16.30 -0.31
C ASN A 41 3.36 -14.77 -0.52
N MET A 42 4.51 -14.15 -0.25
CA MET A 42 4.70 -12.70 -0.38
C MET A 42 4.42 -12.20 -1.80
N GLY A 43 4.04 -10.94 -1.93
CA GLY A 43 3.84 -10.32 -3.24
C GLY A 43 5.00 -9.45 -3.68
N LEU A 44 4.84 -8.87 -4.86
CA LEU A 44 5.76 -7.89 -5.44
C LEU A 44 5.02 -6.59 -5.72
N CYS A 45 5.65 -5.46 -5.42
CA CYS A 45 5.15 -4.12 -5.72
C CYS A 45 6.03 -3.48 -6.80
N CYS A 46 5.42 -3.18 -7.95
CA CYS A 46 6.10 -2.57 -9.09
C CYS A 46 5.70 -1.09 -9.26
N SER A 47 6.60 -0.30 -9.83
CA SER A 47 6.43 1.15 -10.01
C SER A 47 6.37 1.59 -11.47
N ASN A 48 6.74 0.72 -12.40
CA ASN A 48 6.75 1.02 -13.83
C ASN A 48 6.54 -0.25 -14.67
N ARG A 49 6.40 -0.07 -15.99
CA ARG A 49 6.18 -1.16 -16.96
C ARG A 49 7.27 -2.23 -16.92
N TYR A 50 8.54 -1.84 -16.82
CA TYR A 50 9.64 -2.79 -16.81
C TYR A 50 9.61 -3.69 -15.56
N GLU A 51 9.38 -3.08 -14.39
CA GLU A 51 9.23 -3.81 -13.13
C GLU A 51 8.00 -4.73 -13.13
N LEU A 52 6.88 -4.30 -13.73
CA LEU A 52 5.69 -5.12 -13.89
C LEU A 52 5.99 -6.36 -14.74
N GLU A 53 6.57 -6.17 -15.92
CA GLU A 53 6.96 -7.27 -16.83
C GLU A 53 7.97 -8.23 -16.19
N MET A 54 8.82 -7.73 -15.29
CA MET A 54 9.71 -8.55 -14.48
C MET A 54 8.94 -9.34 -13.42
N ALA A 55 8.09 -8.69 -12.63
CA ALA A 55 7.32 -9.31 -11.56
C ALA A 55 6.44 -10.46 -12.08
N MET A 56 5.80 -10.28 -13.24
CA MET A 56 4.98 -11.33 -13.89
C MET A 56 5.76 -12.59 -14.28
N LYS A 57 7.09 -12.50 -14.43
CA LYS A 57 7.95 -13.68 -14.69
C LYS A 57 8.32 -14.43 -13.41
N ILE A 58 8.07 -13.84 -12.24
CA ILE A 58 8.49 -14.36 -10.93
C ILE A 58 7.29 -14.83 -10.10
N VAL A 59 6.19 -14.07 -10.10
CA VAL A 59 4.97 -14.38 -9.34
C VAL A 59 3.73 -14.27 -10.22
N ASN A 60 2.65 -14.92 -9.80
CA ASN A 60 1.35 -14.77 -10.42
C ASN A 60 0.81 -13.34 -10.25
N VAL A 61 -0.04 -12.92 -11.19
CA VAL A 61 -0.60 -11.57 -11.27
C VAL A 61 -1.38 -11.16 -10.02
N ASP A 62 -2.03 -12.11 -9.34
CA ASP A 62 -2.76 -11.88 -8.08
C ASP A 62 -1.86 -11.54 -6.88
N ARG A 63 -0.54 -11.75 -7.02
CA ARG A 63 0.49 -11.39 -6.04
C ARG A 63 1.23 -10.10 -6.41
N ILE A 64 0.74 -9.34 -7.39
CA ILE A 64 1.34 -8.08 -7.82
C ILE A 64 0.46 -6.90 -7.42
N ILE A 65 1.06 -5.90 -6.79
CA ILE A 65 0.48 -4.57 -6.61
C ILE A 65 1.23 -3.59 -7.50
N TYR A 66 0.50 -2.82 -8.30
CA TYR A 66 1.13 -1.80 -9.14
C TYR A 66 0.90 -0.42 -8.52
N ARG A 67 1.98 0.21 -8.07
CA ARG A 67 2.01 1.58 -7.55
C ARG A 67 2.87 2.46 -8.46
N ASN A 68 2.27 2.96 -9.53
CA ASN A 68 2.97 3.89 -10.42
C ASN A 68 2.95 5.30 -9.82
N PRO A 69 4.10 5.98 -9.67
CA PRO A 69 4.12 7.36 -9.19
C PRO A 69 3.45 8.35 -10.17
N LEU A 70 3.25 7.96 -11.43
CA LEU A 70 2.56 8.77 -12.44
C LEU A 70 1.70 7.88 -13.36
N TRP A 71 0.39 7.86 -13.10
CA TRP A 71 -0.55 7.13 -13.95
C TRP A 71 -0.86 7.90 -15.24
N THR A 72 -0.23 7.47 -16.32
CA THR A 72 -0.54 7.92 -17.69
C THR A 72 -1.59 6.99 -18.31
N ARG A 73 -2.27 7.47 -19.36
CA ARG A 73 -3.15 6.61 -20.18
C ARG A 73 -2.44 5.33 -20.65
N GLY A 74 -1.16 5.44 -21.01
CA GLY A 74 -0.35 4.31 -21.46
C GLY A 74 -0.10 3.29 -20.35
N SER A 75 0.29 3.74 -19.15
CA SER A 75 0.54 2.83 -18.03
C SER A 75 -0.73 2.17 -17.50
N ILE A 76 -1.87 2.86 -17.49
CA ILE A 76 -3.17 2.27 -17.12
C ILE A 76 -3.61 1.20 -18.12
N ARG A 77 -3.52 1.48 -19.42
CA ARG A 77 -3.84 0.49 -20.46
C ARG A 77 -2.95 -0.73 -20.37
N HIS A 78 -1.67 -0.52 -20.15
CA HIS A 78 -0.73 -1.62 -19.98
C HIS A 78 -1.05 -2.47 -18.74
N ALA A 79 -1.40 -1.84 -17.60
CA ALA A 79 -1.86 -2.57 -16.42
C ALA A 79 -3.10 -3.43 -16.73
N LYS A 80 -4.05 -2.91 -17.53
CA LYS A 80 -5.23 -3.65 -17.99
C LYS A 80 -4.88 -4.80 -18.93
N GLU A 81 -3.98 -4.59 -19.89
CA GLU A 81 -3.51 -5.62 -20.83
C GLU A 81 -2.81 -6.78 -20.10
N CYS A 82 -2.15 -6.49 -18.99
CA CYS A 82 -1.49 -7.47 -18.13
C CYS A 82 -2.42 -8.06 -17.04
N ASP A 83 -3.71 -7.74 -17.06
CA ASP A 83 -4.73 -8.17 -16.08
C ASP A 83 -4.36 -7.86 -14.61
N ILE A 84 -3.65 -6.75 -14.37
CA ILE A 84 -3.27 -6.35 -13.02
C ILE A 84 -4.51 -5.91 -12.25
N GLN A 85 -4.85 -6.70 -11.25
CA GLN A 85 -6.07 -6.52 -10.49
C GLN A 85 -6.00 -5.37 -9.50
N THR A 86 -4.84 -5.14 -8.86
CA THR A 86 -4.73 -4.21 -7.73
C THR A 86 -3.73 -3.09 -8.02
N VAL A 87 -4.19 -1.86 -7.87
CA VAL A 87 -3.40 -0.64 -8.12
C VAL A 87 -3.48 0.31 -6.94
N ILE A 88 -2.40 1.05 -6.71
CA ILE A 88 -2.36 2.14 -5.73
C ILE A 88 -2.33 3.48 -6.48
N ILE A 89 -3.18 4.41 -6.06
CA ILE A 89 -3.23 5.78 -6.58
C ILE A 89 -2.98 6.81 -5.47
N GLU A 90 -2.45 7.97 -5.84
CA GLU A 90 -2.05 9.02 -4.88
C GLU A 90 -2.82 10.34 -5.08
N THR A 91 -3.61 10.47 -6.16
CA THR A 91 -4.33 11.71 -6.53
C THR A 91 -5.77 11.45 -7.01
N GLU A 92 -6.62 12.47 -6.97
CA GLU A 92 -7.97 12.43 -7.54
C GLU A 92 -7.95 12.27 -9.08
N ASP A 93 -6.97 12.90 -9.74
CA ASP A 93 -6.82 12.81 -11.19
C ASP A 93 -6.48 11.39 -11.65
N ASP A 94 -5.70 10.64 -10.86
CA ASP A 94 -5.48 9.22 -11.12
C ASP A 94 -6.79 8.45 -11.08
N LEU A 95 -7.65 8.70 -10.08
CA LEU A 95 -8.95 8.05 -9.99
C LEU A 95 -9.81 8.34 -11.23
N LYS A 96 -9.84 9.59 -11.70
CA LYS A 96 -10.55 9.97 -12.94
C LYS A 96 -10.03 9.21 -14.15
N ARG A 97 -8.70 9.05 -14.26
CA ARG A 97 -8.09 8.28 -15.36
C ARG A 97 -8.43 6.80 -15.27
N PHE A 98 -8.41 6.21 -14.08
CA PHE A 98 -8.81 4.81 -13.89
C PHE A 98 -10.29 4.60 -14.20
N ALA A 99 -11.18 5.48 -13.75
CA ALA A 99 -12.59 5.45 -14.11
C ALA A 99 -12.81 5.44 -15.63
N MET A 100 -11.98 6.17 -16.38
CA MET A 100 -12.08 6.26 -17.84
C MET A 100 -11.47 5.05 -18.58
N TYR A 101 -10.33 4.52 -18.11
CA TYR A 101 -9.53 3.57 -18.89
C TYR A 101 -9.50 2.14 -18.32
N TYR A 102 -9.68 1.97 -17.01
CA TYR A 102 -9.67 0.67 -16.34
C TYR A 102 -10.52 0.67 -15.05
N PRO A 103 -11.86 0.86 -15.16
CA PRO A 103 -12.74 0.94 -13.99
C PRO A 103 -12.83 -0.37 -13.20
N GLU A 104 -12.48 -1.51 -13.82
CA GLU A 104 -12.55 -2.82 -13.20
C GLU A 104 -11.42 -3.11 -12.20
N ALA A 105 -10.35 -2.29 -12.19
CA ALA A 105 -9.23 -2.42 -11.27
C ALA A 105 -9.66 -2.20 -9.81
N ASN A 106 -9.09 -2.98 -8.90
CA ASN A 106 -9.19 -2.79 -7.46
C ASN A 106 -8.25 -1.65 -7.05
N ILE A 107 -8.84 -0.52 -6.69
CA ILE A 107 -8.11 0.71 -6.35
C ILE A 107 -7.90 0.78 -4.85
N ILE A 108 -6.65 0.99 -4.45
CA ILE A 108 -6.25 1.34 -3.09
C ILE A 108 -5.84 2.82 -3.09
N LEU A 109 -6.46 3.62 -2.21
CA LEU A 109 -6.12 5.03 -2.07
C LEU A 109 -4.93 5.17 -1.13
N ARG A 110 -3.80 5.71 -1.61
CA ARG A 110 -2.67 6.00 -0.73
C ARG A 110 -2.83 7.37 -0.09
N VAL A 111 -2.99 7.38 1.23
CA VAL A 111 -3.37 8.55 2.02
C VAL A 111 -2.23 8.94 2.95
N THR A 112 -1.85 10.21 2.90
CA THR A 112 -0.84 10.79 3.79
C THR A 112 -1.42 10.99 5.18
N MET A 113 -0.77 10.41 6.18
CA MET A 113 -1.24 10.39 7.57
C MET A 113 -0.58 11.44 8.47
N ASP A 114 0.38 12.19 7.92
CA ASP A 114 1.08 13.19 8.70
C ASP A 114 0.18 14.39 8.98
N ARG A 115 0.17 14.83 10.25
CA ARG A 115 -0.38 16.14 10.60
C ARG A 115 0.43 17.20 9.85
N LYS A 116 -0.22 18.26 9.35
CA LYS A 116 0.40 19.36 8.60
C LYS A 116 1.54 20.02 9.40
N ILE A 117 2.72 19.43 9.43
CA ILE A 117 3.90 19.96 10.13
C ILE A 117 4.83 20.64 9.13
N ILE A 118 4.87 20.19 7.87
CA ILE A 118 5.66 20.83 6.81
C ILE A 118 4.88 20.77 5.50
N SER A 119 4.41 21.93 5.05
CA SER A 119 3.96 22.14 3.66
C SER A 119 5.21 22.14 2.78
N ASP A 120 5.59 20.97 2.28
CA ASP A 120 6.55 20.90 1.18
C ASP A 120 5.83 21.38 -0.10
N PRO A 121 6.25 22.49 -0.73
CA PRO A 121 5.64 23.02 -1.95
C PRO A 121 5.68 22.05 -3.12
N LEU A 122 6.51 21.00 -3.07
CA LEU A 122 6.62 19.98 -4.11
C LEU A 122 5.61 18.84 -3.96
N MET A 123 4.86 18.79 -2.84
CA MET A 123 4.01 17.64 -2.45
C MET A 123 2.51 17.97 -2.35
N VAL A 124 2.07 19.03 -3.03
CA VAL A 124 0.71 19.61 -2.90
C VAL A 124 -0.42 18.66 -3.34
N ASP A 125 -0.11 17.65 -4.14
CA ASP A 125 -1.11 16.84 -4.84
C ASP A 125 -1.45 15.49 -4.19
N ASN A 126 -0.78 15.09 -3.10
CA ASN A 126 -1.10 13.83 -2.44
C ASN A 126 -2.48 13.88 -1.76
N LEU A 127 -3.18 12.73 -1.72
CA LEU A 127 -4.38 12.54 -0.94
C LEU A 127 -4.05 12.63 0.56
N ASP A 128 -4.65 13.60 1.25
CA ASP A 128 -4.75 13.63 2.70
C ASP A 128 -6.09 13.00 3.14
N VAL A 129 -6.28 12.86 4.46
CA VAL A 129 -7.49 12.24 5.02
C VAL A 129 -8.77 12.95 4.57
N GLU A 130 -8.78 14.28 4.53
CA GLU A 130 -9.99 15.04 4.18
C GLU A 130 -10.29 14.96 2.67
N LYS A 131 -9.26 15.02 1.82
CA LYS A 131 -9.38 14.75 0.37
C LYS A 131 -9.87 13.33 0.11
N ALA A 132 -9.37 12.33 0.84
CA ALA A 132 -9.80 10.94 0.71
C ALA A 132 -11.27 10.74 1.13
N ILE A 133 -11.72 11.41 2.20
CA ILE A 133 -13.14 11.43 2.59
C ILE A 133 -14.01 12.01 1.49
N HIS A 134 -13.60 13.15 0.92
CA HIS A 134 -14.31 13.77 -0.18
C HIS A 134 -14.42 12.82 -1.38
N LEU A 135 -13.29 12.23 -1.78
CA LEU A 135 -13.19 11.28 -2.90
C LEU A 135 -14.10 10.06 -2.72
N LEU A 136 -14.10 9.43 -1.53
CA LEU A 136 -14.97 8.29 -1.23
C LEU A 136 -16.44 8.66 -1.40
N ARG A 137 -16.85 9.83 -0.88
CA ARG A 137 -18.24 10.30 -0.96
C ARG A 137 -18.67 10.66 -2.38
N THR A 138 -17.80 11.27 -3.17
CA THR A 138 -18.13 11.66 -4.56
C THR A 138 -18.10 10.49 -5.54
N THR A 139 -17.51 9.35 -5.16
CA THR A 139 -17.43 8.15 -6.00
C THR A 139 -18.45 7.07 -5.68
N LYS A 140 -19.45 7.37 -4.86
CA LYS A 140 -20.56 6.47 -4.49
C LYS A 140 -21.23 5.79 -5.69
N ASP A 141 -21.51 6.55 -6.75
CA ASP A 141 -22.21 6.06 -7.95
C ASP A 141 -21.25 5.82 -9.14
N SER A 142 -19.94 5.79 -8.87
CA SER A 142 -18.93 5.55 -9.89
C SER A 142 -18.76 4.05 -10.16
N SER A 143 -18.36 3.70 -11.38
CA SER A 143 -17.99 2.32 -11.74
C SER A 143 -16.65 1.86 -11.15
N VAL A 144 -15.89 2.75 -10.51
CA VAL A 144 -14.60 2.43 -9.91
C VAL A 144 -14.75 1.54 -8.67
N ARG A 145 -13.82 0.60 -8.50
CA ARG A 145 -13.79 -0.31 -7.35
C ARG A 145 -12.76 0.13 -6.34
N ILE A 146 -13.13 1.05 -5.45
CA ILE A 146 -12.29 1.38 -4.30
C ILE A 146 -12.40 0.23 -3.29
N ARG A 147 -11.26 -0.39 -2.98
CA ARG A 147 -11.16 -1.61 -2.18
C ARG A 147 -10.40 -1.40 -0.88
N GLY A 148 -9.70 -0.28 -0.72
CA GLY A 148 -8.77 -0.14 0.38
C GLY A 148 -8.09 1.19 0.52
N ILE A 149 -7.32 1.30 1.60
CA ILE A 149 -6.46 2.43 1.93
C ILE A 149 -5.03 1.93 2.10
N SER A 150 -4.07 2.66 1.54
CA SER A 150 -2.64 2.52 1.78
C SER A 150 -2.19 3.69 2.64
N LEU A 151 -1.62 3.45 3.81
CA LEU A 151 -1.17 4.55 4.66
C LEU A 151 0.25 4.99 4.24
N SER A 152 0.44 6.31 4.18
CA SER A 152 1.75 6.93 3.93
C SER A 152 2.17 7.73 5.16
N VAL A 153 3.21 7.25 5.84
CA VAL A 153 3.84 7.88 7.00
C VAL A 153 5.25 8.34 6.63
N ARG A 154 5.59 9.60 6.89
CA ARG A 154 6.96 10.08 6.67
C ARG A 154 7.86 9.67 7.83
N LEU A 155 8.97 8.99 7.52
CA LEU A 155 9.91 8.47 8.52
C LEU A 155 10.55 9.54 9.40
N VAL A 156 10.73 10.76 8.87
CA VAL A 156 11.27 11.90 9.63
C VAL A 156 10.38 12.28 10.82
N CYS A 157 9.09 11.88 10.80
CA CYS A 157 8.13 12.16 11.87
C CYS A 157 7.53 10.88 12.48
N ALA A 158 8.09 9.71 12.19
CA ALA A 158 7.54 8.44 12.63
C ALA A 158 7.66 8.29 14.15
N THR A 159 6.50 8.16 14.80
CA THR A 159 6.38 7.83 16.23
C THR A 159 5.39 6.67 16.37
N PRO A 160 5.47 5.85 17.44
CA PRO A 160 4.50 4.79 17.69
C PRO A 160 3.05 5.30 17.65
N MET A 161 2.84 6.49 18.23
CA MET A 161 1.54 7.19 18.25
C MET A 161 1.05 7.56 16.84
N LEU A 162 1.95 7.86 15.90
CA LEU A 162 1.59 8.18 14.52
C LEU A 162 1.02 6.96 13.79
N TYR A 163 1.57 5.77 14.01
CA TYR A 163 1.01 4.53 13.46
C TYR A 163 -0.38 4.24 14.04
N SER A 164 -0.58 4.36 15.36
CA SER A 164 -1.90 4.21 15.96
C SER A 164 -2.92 5.21 15.42
N TYR A 165 -2.51 6.47 15.24
CA TYR A 165 -3.35 7.49 14.61
C TYR A 165 -3.67 7.17 13.15
N ALA A 166 -2.67 6.76 12.37
CA ALA A 166 -2.82 6.40 10.95
C ALA A 166 -3.83 5.26 10.78
N ILE A 167 -3.70 4.18 11.56
CA ILE A 167 -4.62 3.05 11.52
C ILE A 167 -6.04 3.47 11.93
N ALA A 168 -6.19 4.34 12.94
CA ALA A 168 -7.48 4.90 13.31
C ALA A 168 -8.12 5.71 12.16
N GLN A 169 -7.33 6.52 11.43
CA GLN A 169 -7.83 7.23 10.25
C GLN A 169 -8.19 6.27 9.11
N CYS A 170 -7.40 5.21 8.89
CA CYS A 170 -7.76 4.15 7.94
C CYS A 170 -9.11 3.54 8.29
N ARG A 171 -9.37 3.21 9.56
CA ARG A 171 -10.68 2.68 9.99
C ARG A 171 -11.82 3.64 9.66
N ARG A 172 -11.66 4.92 9.99
CA ARG A 172 -12.63 5.98 9.64
C ARG A 172 -12.90 6.04 8.13
N LEU A 173 -11.86 5.95 7.31
CA LEU A 173 -11.98 5.95 5.85
C LEU A 173 -12.67 4.67 5.32
N PHE A 174 -12.37 3.51 5.93
CA PHE A 174 -13.07 2.27 5.61
C PHE A 174 -14.56 2.36 5.95
N ASP A 175 -14.92 2.90 7.12
CA ASP A 175 -16.33 3.06 7.52
C ASP A 175 -17.09 3.94 6.53
N ILE A 176 -16.51 5.07 6.14
CA ILE A 176 -17.08 5.96 5.13
C ILE A 176 -17.20 5.26 3.77
N GLY A 177 -16.17 4.53 3.35
CA GLY A 177 -16.20 3.76 2.11
C GLY A 177 -17.31 2.71 2.11
N LEU A 178 -17.46 1.96 3.20
CA LEU A 178 -18.54 0.97 3.35
C LEU A 178 -19.92 1.63 3.37
N GLU A 179 -20.09 2.75 4.06
CA GLU A 179 -21.34 3.52 4.12
C GLU A 179 -21.82 3.96 2.73
N VAL A 180 -20.89 4.35 1.86
CA VAL A 180 -21.21 4.75 0.48
C VAL A 180 -21.27 3.57 -0.50
N GLY A 181 -20.96 2.35 -0.08
CA GLY A 181 -21.12 1.13 -0.89
C GLY A 181 -19.84 0.56 -1.51
N HIS A 182 -18.66 1.08 -1.17
CA HIS A 182 -17.38 0.48 -1.57
C HIS A 182 -17.10 -0.79 -0.76
N LYS A 183 -16.49 -1.79 -1.40
CA LYS A 183 -16.12 -3.07 -0.75
C LYS A 183 -14.74 -2.94 -0.08
N MET A 184 -14.65 -2.11 0.95
CA MET A 184 -13.40 -1.84 1.67
C MET A 184 -12.92 -3.08 2.44
N ASP A 185 -11.89 -3.75 1.92
CA ASP A 185 -11.38 -5.00 2.50
C ASP A 185 -9.85 -5.19 2.34
N ILE A 186 -9.12 -4.16 1.89
CA ILE A 186 -7.64 -4.16 1.78
C ILE A 186 -7.06 -2.99 2.56
N LEU A 187 -6.25 -3.26 3.59
CA LEU A 187 -5.46 -2.24 4.28
C LEU A 187 -3.98 -2.46 3.98
N ASP A 188 -3.38 -1.55 3.22
CA ASP A 188 -1.93 -1.52 3.02
C ASP A 188 -1.29 -0.63 4.10
N VAL A 189 -0.43 -1.22 4.93
CA VAL A 189 0.26 -0.51 6.03
C VAL A 189 1.47 0.30 5.57
N GLY A 190 1.71 0.37 4.25
CA GLY A 190 2.68 1.27 3.64
C GLY A 190 4.09 0.71 3.58
N ASP A 191 5.05 1.62 3.45
CA ASP A 191 6.47 1.34 3.27
C ASP A 191 7.34 2.10 4.29
N GLY A 192 8.66 1.95 4.19
CA GLY A 192 9.62 2.68 5.02
C GLY A 192 10.12 1.96 6.27
N PHE A 193 9.83 0.66 6.42
CA PHE A 193 10.38 -0.12 7.52
C PHE A 193 11.92 -0.05 7.55
N PRO A 194 12.53 0.18 8.72
CA PRO A 194 13.98 0.32 8.86
C PRO A 194 14.69 -1.02 8.60
N CYS A 195 15.94 -0.95 8.13
CA CYS A 195 16.81 -2.12 8.13
C CYS A 195 17.28 -2.44 9.56
N MET A 196 17.80 -3.66 9.78
CA MET A 196 18.16 -4.12 11.13
C MET A 196 19.24 -3.27 11.84
N THR A 197 19.94 -2.38 11.12
CA THR A 197 21.08 -1.62 11.61
C THR A 197 20.82 -0.12 11.75
N THR A 198 19.58 0.37 11.59
CA THR A 198 19.31 1.80 11.75
C THR A 198 19.51 2.25 13.20
N VAL A 199 20.44 3.19 13.40
CA VAL A 199 20.77 3.77 14.72
C VAL A 199 19.83 4.94 15.07
N ASP A 200 19.21 5.56 14.06
CA ASP A 200 18.35 6.73 14.20
C ASP A 200 16.89 6.41 13.80
N GLY A 201 15.93 6.79 14.64
CA GLY A 201 14.49 6.60 14.41
C GLY A 201 13.89 5.40 15.16
N LEU A 202 12.70 4.96 14.74
CA LEU A 202 12.06 3.77 15.31
C LEU A 202 12.67 2.50 14.76
N SER A 203 12.82 1.49 15.61
CA SER A 203 13.19 0.15 15.17
C SER A 203 12.02 -0.58 14.50
N PHE A 204 12.33 -1.61 13.72
CA PHE A 204 11.32 -2.47 13.11
C PHE A 204 10.39 -3.07 14.17
N ASP A 205 10.94 -3.49 15.30
CA ASP A 205 10.19 -4.06 16.42
C ASP A 205 9.18 -3.07 17.01
N GLN A 206 9.59 -1.80 17.20
CA GLN A 206 8.69 -0.76 17.71
C GLN A 206 7.55 -0.45 16.73
N ILE A 207 7.84 -0.44 15.42
CA ILE A 207 6.82 -0.24 14.38
C ILE A 207 5.85 -1.42 14.35
N ALA A 208 6.37 -2.66 14.33
CA ALA A 208 5.56 -3.87 14.33
C ALA A 208 4.63 -3.96 15.56
N GLU A 209 5.15 -3.66 16.75
CA GLU A 209 4.35 -3.62 17.98
C GLU A 209 3.22 -2.58 17.89
N SER A 210 3.55 -1.37 17.42
CA SER A 210 2.57 -0.28 17.25
C SER A 210 1.47 -0.65 16.25
N LEU A 211 1.86 -1.25 15.12
CA LEU A 211 0.92 -1.73 14.10
C LEU A 211 0.04 -2.84 14.65
N ASN A 212 0.59 -3.87 15.29
CA ASN A 212 -0.19 -4.99 15.83
C ASN A 212 -1.22 -4.53 16.86
N VAL A 213 -0.83 -3.66 17.80
CA VAL A 213 -1.75 -3.11 18.81
C VAL A 213 -2.89 -2.32 18.15
N ALA A 214 -2.55 -1.46 17.18
CA ALA A 214 -3.54 -0.65 16.49
C ALA A 214 -4.47 -1.50 15.60
N LEU A 215 -3.93 -2.47 14.86
CA LEU A 215 -4.69 -3.37 14.01
C LEU A 215 -5.63 -4.26 14.82
N ALA A 216 -5.17 -4.83 15.94
CA ALA A 216 -6.03 -5.61 16.82
C ALA A 216 -7.22 -4.80 17.36
N HIS A 217 -7.05 -3.49 17.55
CA HIS A 217 -8.11 -2.61 18.02
C HIS A 217 -9.07 -2.15 16.91
N PHE A 218 -8.54 -1.73 15.76
CA PHE A 218 -9.32 -1.08 14.70
C PHE A 218 -9.75 -2.03 13.56
N PHE A 219 -9.05 -3.15 13.37
CA PHE A 219 -9.27 -4.14 12.31
C PHE A 219 -9.20 -5.58 12.86
N PRO A 220 -10.08 -5.96 13.82
CA PRO A 220 -10.09 -7.31 14.37
C PRO A 220 -10.35 -8.37 13.28
N SER A 221 -9.75 -9.56 13.43
CA SER A 221 -9.44 -10.59 12.42
C SER A 221 -10.59 -11.18 11.56
N ASN A 222 -11.77 -10.57 11.56
CA ASN A 222 -12.92 -10.92 10.72
C ASN A 222 -13.30 -9.85 9.68
N SER A 223 -12.61 -8.69 9.62
CA SER A 223 -13.10 -7.55 8.83
C SER A 223 -12.34 -7.20 7.56
N SER A 224 -11.04 -7.54 7.40
CA SER A 224 -10.23 -7.07 6.26
C SER A 224 -9.00 -7.93 6.01
N LYS A 225 -8.51 -7.94 4.76
CA LYS A 225 -7.17 -8.44 4.41
C LYS A 225 -6.16 -7.30 4.62
N ILE A 226 -5.04 -7.62 5.26
CA ILE A 226 -3.96 -6.67 5.55
C ILE A 226 -2.71 -7.14 4.78
#